data_AF-A0A5C6EES1-F1
#
_entry.id   AF-A0A5C6EES1-F1
#
_cell.length_a   1.000
_cell.length_b   1.000
_cell.length_c   1.000
_cell.angle_alpha   90.00
_cell.angle_beta   90.00
_cell.angle_gamma   90.00
#
_symmetry.space_group_name_H-M   'P 1'
#
loop_
_entity.id
_entity.type
_entity.pdbx_description
1 polymer ?
#
loop_
_entity_poly.entity_id
_entity_poly.type
_entity_poly.pdbx_seq_one_letter_code
_entity_poly.pdbx_strand_id
1 'polypeptide(L)'
;MRYSQTYNSIALATLASILLVGCGRDDVASEASVQRIDKRLDALLGDMEASRQSIVRLQKQTQNAAISQLDQLVQQRDELRNSLPVLAGIELSDELAALDWLLAARQSISLEPTAVSLLDAEALLDAIPPSLEQIAPKLATEHATQCIQLAKTSSEAEIVDADSLDIIQGLLGRLQRQDDSPDEEVTMIMQDLQAKSKALANLQLAEGLRTEAKALQTQLENISSVDDAELRRSALVGLSQTVDSIRVRFVMEKMQGPEAAFASLRSKIDDHLTESLETLGKEQGRRVNKARMKYQAWALGQIQTLNQMFESEGWFENNYQKKHDAAVKHLLPINQGLLEPPVAKFYSEAFETIWQQIEDGEGMQLSLARKTAEVPKRTLESFMEHSK
;
A
#
# COMPACT_ATOMS: atom_id res chain seq x y z
N MET A 1 15.30 62.41 20.83
CA MET A 1 15.84 63.47 21.72
C MET A 1 16.62 62.95 22.95
N ARG A 2 16.27 61.83 23.60
CA ARG A 2 17.01 61.34 24.80
C ARG A 2 18.46 60.86 24.55
N TYR A 3 18.78 60.40 23.34
CA TYR A 3 20.12 59.88 22.97
C TYR A 3 21.23 60.95 22.86
N SER A 4 20.85 62.19 22.52
CA SER A 4 21.80 63.31 22.48
C SER A 4 22.24 63.74 23.88
N GLN A 5 21.39 63.57 24.90
CA GLN A 5 21.68 63.95 26.27
C GLN A 5 22.68 63.00 26.95
N THR A 6 22.63 61.70 26.67
CA THR A 6 23.58 60.71 27.22
C THR A 6 24.96 60.80 26.56
N TYR A 7 25.04 60.99 25.24
CA TYR A 7 26.34 61.21 24.58
C TYR A 7 27.00 62.52 25.02
N ASN A 8 26.22 63.59 25.21
CA ASN A 8 26.74 64.86 25.72
C ASN A 8 27.18 64.78 27.19
N SER A 9 26.48 64.02 28.05
CA SER A 9 26.90 63.87 29.46
C SER A 9 28.20 63.07 29.61
N ILE A 10 28.41 62.08 28.75
CA ILE A 10 29.63 61.25 28.72
C ILE A 10 30.80 62.07 28.16
N ALA A 11 30.62 62.80 27.06
CA ALA A 11 31.65 63.69 26.53
C ALA A 11 32.07 64.76 27.56
N LEU A 12 31.11 65.31 28.31
CA LEU A 12 31.36 66.25 29.41
C LEU A 12 32.08 65.58 30.59
N ALA A 13 31.75 64.34 30.96
CA ALA A 13 32.41 63.60 32.03
C ALA A 13 33.87 63.22 31.67
N THR A 14 34.12 62.86 30.40
CA THR A 14 35.47 62.55 29.91
C THR A 14 36.32 63.81 29.82
N LEU A 15 35.76 64.93 29.33
CA LEU A 15 36.43 66.24 29.34
C LEU A 15 36.72 66.75 30.76
N ALA A 16 35.80 66.57 31.70
CA ALA A 16 36.00 66.92 33.11
C ALA A 16 37.11 66.09 33.77
N SER A 17 37.21 64.80 33.43
CA SER A 17 38.26 63.90 33.94
C SER A 17 39.64 64.25 33.36
N ILE A 18 39.71 64.60 32.08
CA ILE A 18 40.95 65.09 31.44
C ILE A 18 41.39 66.43 32.03
N LEU A 19 40.45 67.35 32.31
CA LEU A 19 40.76 68.64 32.95
C LEU A 19 41.22 68.49 34.40
N LEU A 20 40.68 67.53 35.16
CA LEU A 20 41.12 67.23 36.52
C LEU A 20 42.53 66.64 36.60
N VAL A 21 42.99 65.94 35.56
CA VAL A 21 44.35 65.41 35.45
C VAL A 21 45.34 66.48 34.93
N GLY A 22 44.87 67.44 34.13
CA GLY A 22 45.70 68.52 33.58
C GLY A 22 45.98 69.71 34.52
N CYS A 23 45.19 69.88 35.59
CA CYS A 23 45.43 70.94 36.58
C CYS A 23 46.46 70.46 37.63
N GLY A 24 47.75 70.60 37.29
CA GLY A 24 48.90 70.22 38.11
C GLY A 24 48.89 70.74 39.55
N ARG A 25 48.43 69.90 40.47
CA ARG A 25 48.84 69.92 41.87
C ARG A 25 49.64 68.66 42.13
N ASP A 26 50.93 68.82 42.37
CA ASP A 26 51.94 67.78 42.64
C ASP A 26 51.78 67.08 44.00
N ASP A 27 50.55 66.95 44.50
CA ASP A 27 50.24 66.11 45.66
C ASP A 27 49.73 64.77 45.15
N VAL A 28 50.63 63.79 45.18
CA VAL A 28 50.46 62.34 44.95
C VAL A 28 48.98 61.94 44.95
N ALA A 29 48.36 61.94 43.76
CA ALA A 29 47.06 61.35 43.57
C ALA A 29 47.21 59.88 43.98
N SER A 30 46.74 59.55 45.18
CA SER A 30 46.91 58.21 45.75
C SER A 30 46.44 57.20 44.72
N GLU A 31 47.20 56.12 44.53
CA GLU A 31 46.89 55.03 43.60
C GLU A 31 45.42 54.59 43.67
N ALA A 32 44.80 54.69 44.85
CA ALA A 32 43.39 54.44 45.09
C ALA A 32 42.41 55.34 44.31
N SER A 33 42.77 56.59 43.98
CA SER A 33 41.93 57.53 43.20
C SER A 33 41.94 57.17 41.72
N VAL A 34 43.10 56.79 41.17
CA VAL A 34 43.23 56.33 39.78
C VAL A 34 42.46 55.03 39.60
N GLN A 35 42.63 54.06 40.52
CA GLN A 35 41.88 52.80 40.49
C GLN A 35 40.36 53.00 40.58
N ARG A 36 39.88 54.03 41.30
CA ARG A 36 38.43 54.36 41.34
C ARG A 36 37.92 54.95 40.03
N ILE A 37 38.75 55.75 39.34
CA ILE A 37 38.39 56.34 38.05
C ILE A 37 38.35 55.25 36.97
N ASP A 38 39.36 54.38 36.92
CA ASP A 38 39.41 53.25 35.97
C ASP A 38 38.22 52.32 36.17
N LYS A 39 37.92 51.92 37.43
CA LYS A 39 36.76 51.09 37.73
C LYS A 39 35.43 51.72 37.30
N ARG A 40 35.33 53.05 37.33
CA ARG A 40 34.12 53.78 36.94
C ARG A 40 34.02 53.98 35.43
N LEU A 41 35.15 54.13 34.74
CA LEU A 41 35.24 54.11 33.27
C LEU A 41 34.88 52.73 32.73
N ASP A 42 35.40 51.65 33.32
CA ASP A 42 35.06 50.28 32.95
C ASP A 42 33.57 49.99 33.14
N ALA A 43 32.98 50.46 34.25
CA ALA A 43 31.54 50.34 34.47
C ALA A 43 30.72 51.10 33.41
N LEU A 44 31.13 52.33 33.06
CA LEU A 44 30.44 53.12 32.02
C LEU A 44 30.60 52.52 30.62
N LEU A 45 31.78 51.98 30.29
CA LEU A 45 32.01 51.26 29.04
C LEU A 45 31.14 49.99 28.98
N GLY A 46 31.04 49.25 30.09
CA GLY A 46 30.13 48.11 30.22
C GLY A 46 28.66 48.49 30.00
N ASP A 47 28.19 49.59 30.59
CA ASP A 47 26.81 50.08 30.40
C ASP A 47 26.56 50.58 28.97
N MET A 48 27.55 51.23 28.34
CA MET A 48 27.46 51.64 26.94
C MET A 48 27.39 50.45 25.99
N GLU A 49 28.18 49.42 26.25
CA GLU A 49 28.18 48.21 25.44
C GLU A 49 26.89 47.41 25.62
N ALA A 50 26.35 47.35 26.84
CA ALA A 50 25.04 46.78 27.12
C ALA A 50 23.91 47.56 26.41
N SER A 51 23.96 48.91 26.42
CA SER A 51 23.01 49.77 25.73
C SER A 51 23.10 49.61 24.21
N ARG A 52 24.31 49.58 23.65
CA ARG A 52 24.55 49.31 22.23
C ARG A 52 24.01 47.94 21.81
N GLN A 53 24.26 46.90 22.61
CA GLN A 53 23.72 45.56 22.36
C GLN A 53 22.19 45.53 22.45
N SER A 54 21.59 46.28 23.37
CA SER A 54 20.12 46.41 23.49
C SER A 54 19.51 47.09 22.25
N ILE A 55 20.14 48.16 21.74
CA ILE A 55 19.69 48.85 20.52
C ILE A 55 19.78 47.93 19.31
N VAL A 56 20.90 47.20 19.16
CA VAL A 56 21.06 46.22 18.05
C VAL A 56 20.02 45.11 18.15
N ARG A 57 19.70 44.63 19.36
CA ARG A 57 18.64 43.63 19.56
C ARG A 57 17.25 44.17 19.20
N LEU A 58 16.93 45.40 19.60
CA LEU A 58 15.65 46.03 19.26
C LEU A 58 15.52 46.28 17.75
N GLN A 59 16.56 46.78 17.09
CA GLN A 59 16.59 46.93 15.63
C GLN A 59 16.38 45.60 14.91
N LYS A 60 17.04 44.53 15.39
CA LYS A 60 16.87 43.19 14.82
C LYS A 60 15.45 42.64 15.05
N GLN A 61 14.84 42.91 16.21
CA GLN A 61 13.46 42.52 16.49
C GLN A 61 12.45 43.25 15.61
N THR A 62 12.59 44.58 15.43
CA THR A 62 11.71 45.36 14.55
C THR A 62 11.90 44.96 13.08
N GLN A 63 13.14 44.69 12.65
CA GLN A 63 13.42 44.21 11.30
C GLN A 63 12.80 42.83 11.05
N ASN A 64 12.91 41.91 12.01
CA ASN A 64 12.29 40.58 11.90
C ASN A 64 10.75 40.66 11.89
N ALA A 65 10.14 41.58 12.64
CA ALA A 65 8.69 41.78 12.63
C ALA A 65 8.22 42.31 11.27
N ALA A 66 8.93 43.29 10.69
CA ALA A 66 8.64 43.81 9.36
C ALA A 66 8.80 42.75 8.26
N ILE A 67 9.87 41.93 8.32
CA ILE A 67 10.06 40.79 7.41
C ILE A 67 8.91 39.80 7.54
N SER A 68 8.49 39.47 8.76
CA SER A 68 7.38 38.54 9.00
C SER A 68 6.04 39.06 8.46
N GLN A 69 5.76 40.35 8.57
CA GLN A 69 4.56 40.96 7.98
C GLN A 69 4.63 40.97 6.44
N LEU A 70 5.80 41.27 5.87
CA LEU A 70 6.05 41.18 4.43
C LEU A 70 5.88 39.75 3.89
N ASP A 71 6.34 38.74 4.64
CA ASP A 71 6.18 37.34 4.26
C ASP A 71 4.71 36.91 4.28
N GLN A 72 3.91 37.37 5.25
CA GLN A 72 2.46 37.13 5.27
C GLN A 72 1.75 37.76 4.06
N LEU A 73 2.09 38.99 3.70
CA LEU A 73 1.51 39.66 2.52
C LEU A 73 1.89 38.97 1.21
N VAL A 74 3.12 38.47 1.11
CA VAL A 74 3.57 37.69 -0.06
C VAL A 74 2.85 36.36 -0.16
N GLN A 75 2.65 35.68 0.97
CA GLN A 75 1.89 34.44 1.01
C GLN A 75 0.43 34.66 0.56
N GLN A 76 -0.23 35.71 1.07
CA GLN A 76 -1.58 36.09 0.65
C GLN A 76 -1.64 36.42 -0.85
N ARG A 77 -0.61 37.09 -1.41
CA ARG A 77 -0.50 37.31 -2.86
C ARG A 77 -0.38 36.00 -3.62
N ASP A 78 0.51 35.09 -3.22
CA ASP A 78 0.69 33.84 -3.95
C ASP A 78 -0.56 32.97 -3.90
N GLU A 79 -1.30 33.02 -2.80
CA GLU A 79 -2.62 32.42 -2.69
C GLU A 79 -3.62 33.05 -3.69
N LEU A 80 -3.66 34.39 -3.81
CA LEU A 80 -4.49 35.09 -4.80
C LEU A 80 -4.04 34.84 -6.25
N ARG A 81 -2.74 34.81 -6.53
CA ARG A 81 -2.18 34.61 -7.86
C ARG A 81 -2.40 33.18 -8.36
N ASN A 82 -2.30 32.20 -7.48
CA ASN A 82 -2.57 30.81 -7.82
C ASN A 82 -4.07 30.51 -7.99
N SER A 83 -4.95 31.38 -7.47
CA SER A 83 -6.40 31.31 -7.73
C SER A 83 -6.84 32.12 -8.96
N LEU A 84 -6.01 33.04 -9.45
CA LEU A 84 -6.23 33.87 -10.66
C LEU A 84 -6.26 33.16 -12.04
N PRO A 85 -5.81 31.90 -12.27
CA PRO A 85 -6.04 31.23 -13.57
C PRO A 85 -7.52 31.09 -13.93
N VAL A 86 -8.40 31.21 -12.93
CA VAL A 86 -9.87 31.20 -13.06
C VAL A 86 -10.42 32.53 -13.61
N LEU A 87 -9.62 33.60 -13.59
CA LEU A 87 -10.03 35.01 -13.75
C LEU A 87 -9.52 35.68 -15.06
N ALA A 88 -9.05 34.91 -16.04
CA ALA A 88 -8.29 35.36 -17.22
C ALA A 88 -9.02 36.30 -18.23
N GLY A 89 -10.14 36.93 -17.84
CA GLY A 89 -10.90 37.89 -18.65
C GLY A 89 -11.01 39.30 -18.08
N ILE A 90 -10.49 39.59 -16.89
CA ILE A 90 -10.64 40.90 -16.23
C ILE A 90 -9.34 41.71 -16.37
N GLU A 91 -9.45 42.94 -16.88
CA GLU A 91 -8.38 43.94 -16.97
C GLU A 91 -7.95 44.41 -15.56
N LEU A 92 -7.21 43.55 -14.82
CA LEU A 92 -6.63 43.84 -13.50
C LEU A 92 -5.23 44.48 -13.60
N SER A 93 -4.93 45.23 -14.67
CA SER A 93 -3.56 45.68 -14.95
C SER A 93 -2.99 46.58 -13.86
N ASP A 94 -3.84 47.40 -13.25
CA ASP A 94 -3.42 48.40 -12.28
C ASP A 94 -3.25 47.78 -10.88
N GLU A 95 -4.07 46.78 -10.51
CA GLU A 95 -3.91 46.01 -9.27
C GLU A 95 -2.70 45.05 -9.33
N LEU A 96 -2.47 44.40 -10.46
CA LEU A 96 -1.27 43.58 -10.68
C LEU A 96 0.00 44.43 -10.66
N ALA A 97 -0.03 45.63 -11.23
CA ALA A 97 1.09 46.58 -11.17
C ALA A 97 1.39 47.04 -9.73
N ALA A 98 0.38 47.25 -8.89
CA ALA A 98 0.56 47.57 -7.47
C ALA A 98 1.17 46.40 -6.68
N LEU A 99 0.76 45.15 -6.98
CA LEU A 99 1.33 43.94 -6.39
C LEU A 99 2.76 43.67 -6.85
N ASP A 100 3.08 43.90 -8.12
CA ASP A 100 4.45 43.80 -8.67
C ASP A 100 5.36 44.89 -8.09
N TRP A 101 4.84 46.09 -7.83
CA TRP A 101 5.57 47.16 -7.15
C TRP A 101 5.91 46.80 -5.69
N LEU A 102 4.99 46.20 -4.94
CA LEU A 102 5.24 45.68 -3.59
C LEU A 102 6.32 44.58 -3.58
N LEU A 103 6.38 43.78 -4.66
CA LEU A 103 7.39 42.73 -4.86
C LEU A 103 8.78 43.32 -5.10
N ALA A 104 8.87 44.36 -5.93
CA ALA A 104 10.10 45.12 -6.15
C ALA A 104 10.58 45.81 -4.87
N ALA A 105 9.66 46.37 -4.07
CA ALA A 105 9.97 46.96 -2.76
C ALA A 105 10.55 45.91 -1.78
N ARG A 106 9.94 44.71 -1.70
CA ARG A 106 10.45 43.60 -0.86
C ARG A 106 11.84 43.13 -1.30
N GLN A 107 12.08 42.97 -2.59
CA GLN A 107 13.39 42.57 -3.11
C GLN A 107 14.47 43.60 -2.79
N SER A 108 14.13 44.90 -2.88
CA SER A 108 15.03 45.99 -2.50
C SER A 108 15.39 45.96 -1.01
N ILE A 109 14.42 45.70 -0.13
CA ILE A 109 14.63 45.57 1.33
C ILE A 109 15.48 44.33 1.68
N SER A 110 15.34 43.23 0.92
CA SER A 110 16.07 41.98 1.16
C SER A 110 17.54 42.02 0.70
N LEU A 111 17.87 42.85 -0.30
CA LEU A 111 19.20 42.87 -0.92
C LEU A 111 20.16 43.86 -0.26
N GLU A 112 19.67 44.96 0.32
CA GLU A 112 20.50 45.98 0.99
C GLU A 112 19.94 46.37 2.39
N PRO A 113 20.02 45.49 3.40
CA PRO A 113 19.45 45.73 4.73
C PRO A 113 20.12 46.88 5.51
N THR A 114 21.25 47.40 5.05
CA THR A 114 22.00 48.48 5.70
C THR A 114 21.66 49.89 5.17
N ALA A 115 20.98 50.00 4.04
CA ALA A 115 20.73 51.29 3.36
C ALA A 115 19.30 51.83 3.54
N VAL A 116 18.32 50.97 3.83
CA VAL A 116 16.93 51.38 4.05
C VAL A 116 16.76 51.81 5.51
N SER A 117 16.53 53.10 5.75
CA SER A 117 16.26 53.56 7.11
C SER A 117 14.89 53.05 7.56
N LEU A 118 14.70 52.79 8.86
CA LEU A 118 13.38 52.41 9.44
C LEU A 118 12.25 53.37 9.02
N LEU A 119 12.59 54.64 8.75
CA LEU A 119 11.67 55.68 8.25
C LEU A 119 11.20 55.43 6.80
N ASP A 120 12.02 54.81 5.96
CA ASP A 120 11.67 54.51 4.56
C ASP A 120 10.74 53.30 4.46
N ALA A 121 10.88 52.33 5.38
CA ALA A 121 10.00 51.16 5.47
C ALA A 121 8.61 51.52 6.02
N GLU A 122 8.53 52.41 7.02
CA GLU A 122 7.25 52.98 7.50
C GLU A 122 6.59 53.84 6.41
N ALA A 123 7.35 54.67 5.69
CA ALA A 123 6.82 55.46 4.57
C ALA A 123 6.33 54.58 3.41
N LEU A 124 6.95 53.40 3.18
CA LEU A 124 6.49 52.40 2.20
C LEU A 124 5.20 51.69 2.63
N LEU A 125 5.05 51.40 3.93
CA LEU A 125 3.83 50.85 4.52
C LEU A 125 2.69 51.88 4.52
N ASP A 126 2.98 53.15 4.83
CA ASP A 126 2.02 54.26 4.76
C ASP A 126 1.67 54.65 3.31
N ALA A 127 2.55 54.31 2.35
CA ALA A 127 2.30 54.47 0.92
C ALA A 127 1.52 53.30 0.31
N ILE A 128 1.19 52.25 1.08
CA ILE A 128 0.19 51.28 0.66
C ILE A 128 -1.10 52.07 0.42
N PRO A 129 -1.57 52.17 -0.83
CA PRO A 129 -2.74 52.97 -1.13
C PRO A 129 -3.90 52.50 -0.25
N PRO A 130 -4.64 53.38 0.44
CA PRO A 130 -5.87 52.99 1.14
C PRO A 130 -6.92 52.38 0.19
N SER A 131 -6.72 52.52 -1.13
CA SER A 131 -7.47 51.78 -2.14
C SER A 131 -7.20 50.27 -2.10
N LEU A 132 -6.02 49.78 -1.70
CA LEU A 132 -5.74 48.34 -1.60
C LEU A 132 -6.58 47.66 -0.49
N GLU A 133 -6.78 48.33 0.65
CA GLU A 133 -7.71 47.87 1.69
C GLU A 133 -9.18 47.87 1.23
N GLN A 134 -9.54 48.72 0.25
CA GLN A 134 -10.88 48.75 -0.35
C GLN A 134 -11.04 47.79 -1.54
N ILE A 135 -9.94 47.44 -2.21
CA ILE A 135 -9.90 46.57 -3.39
C ILE A 135 -9.87 45.10 -2.95
N ALA A 136 -9.14 44.76 -1.89
CA ALA A 136 -9.07 43.39 -1.36
C ALA A 136 -10.45 42.76 -1.06
N PRO A 137 -11.38 43.42 -0.34
CA PRO A 137 -12.72 42.85 -0.09
C PRO A 137 -13.56 42.75 -1.36
N LYS A 138 -13.38 43.66 -2.34
CA LYS A 138 -14.06 43.59 -3.64
C LYS A 138 -13.56 42.41 -4.48
N LEU A 139 -12.24 42.23 -4.57
CA LEU A 139 -11.63 41.07 -5.23
C LEU A 139 -12.04 39.75 -4.57
N ALA A 140 -12.09 39.72 -3.23
CA ALA A 140 -12.54 38.54 -2.49
C ALA A 140 -14.01 38.21 -2.79
N THR A 141 -14.90 39.21 -2.82
CA THR A 141 -16.32 39.00 -3.16
C THR A 141 -16.51 38.60 -4.62
N GLU A 142 -15.76 39.20 -5.55
CA GLU A 142 -15.84 38.87 -6.97
C GLU A 142 -15.30 37.45 -7.25
N HIS A 143 -14.18 37.07 -6.62
CA HIS A 143 -13.65 35.71 -6.67
C HIS A 143 -14.62 34.69 -6.05
N ALA A 144 -15.23 35.00 -4.91
CA ALA A 144 -16.26 34.16 -4.30
C ALA A 144 -17.46 33.96 -5.23
N THR A 145 -17.94 35.05 -5.85
CA THR A 145 -19.06 35.02 -6.81
C THR A 145 -18.72 34.14 -8.02
N GLN A 146 -17.50 34.24 -8.55
CA GLN A 146 -17.07 33.41 -9.68
C GLN A 146 -16.90 31.94 -9.31
N CYS A 147 -16.36 31.64 -8.12
CA CYS A 147 -16.28 30.27 -7.61
C CYS A 147 -17.67 29.65 -7.44
N ILE A 148 -18.64 30.41 -6.93
CA ILE A 148 -20.05 29.97 -6.82
C ILE A 148 -20.64 29.77 -8.22
N GLN A 149 -20.39 30.67 -9.16
CA GLN A 149 -20.91 30.55 -10.53
C GLN A 149 -20.32 29.33 -11.25
N LEU A 150 -19.01 29.09 -11.14
CA LEU A 150 -18.34 27.89 -11.65
C LEU A 150 -18.93 26.63 -11.03
N ALA A 151 -19.09 26.62 -9.71
CA ALA A 151 -19.69 25.50 -9.01
C ALA A 151 -21.13 25.22 -9.45
N LYS A 152 -21.95 26.26 -9.67
CA LYS A 152 -23.29 26.12 -10.27
C LYS A 152 -23.23 25.52 -11.66
N THR A 153 -22.38 26.06 -12.53
CA THR A 153 -22.25 25.53 -13.90
C THR A 153 -21.77 24.08 -13.93
N SER A 154 -20.89 23.66 -13.02
CA SER A 154 -20.44 22.26 -12.90
C SER A 154 -21.48 21.36 -12.20
N SER A 155 -22.26 21.90 -11.26
CA SER A 155 -23.43 21.23 -10.67
C SER A 155 -24.57 21.07 -11.69
N GLU A 156 -24.64 21.89 -12.73
CA GLU A 156 -25.62 21.73 -13.81
C GLU A 156 -25.10 20.86 -14.97
N ALA A 157 -23.78 20.80 -15.18
CA ALA A 157 -23.18 19.98 -16.23
C ALA A 157 -23.38 18.46 -16.00
N GLU A 158 -23.74 17.73 -17.07
CA GLU A 158 -23.91 16.26 -17.03
C GLU A 158 -22.58 15.52 -16.90
N ILE A 159 -21.48 16.08 -17.42
CA ILE A 159 -20.17 15.46 -17.44
C ILE A 159 -19.17 16.46 -16.86
N VAL A 160 -18.63 16.13 -15.70
CA VAL A 160 -17.52 16.85 -15.06
C VAL A 160 -16.48 15.81 -14.72
N ASP A 161 -15.21 16.06 -15.04
CA ASP A 161 -14.13 15.16 -14.64
C ASP A 161 -13.92 15.17 -13.11
N ALA A 162 -13.34 14.09 -12.58
CA ALA A 162 -13.15 13.92 -11.14
C ALA A 162 -12.27 15.02 -10.54
N ASP A 163 -11.20 15.39 -11.25
CA ASP A 163 -10.20 16.36 -10.79
C ASP A 163 -10.83 17.75 -10.63
N SER A 164 -11.69 18.14 -11.56
CA SER A 164 -12.45 19.40 -11.54
C SER A 164 -13.45 19.44 -10.39
N LEU A 165 -14.13 18.33 -10.10
CA LEU A 165 -15.03 18.26 -8.93
C LEU A 165 -14.27 18.45 -7.62
N ASP A 166 -13.10 17.83 -7.46
CA ASP A 166 -12.28 17.96 -6.26
C ASP A 166 -11.72 19.39 -6.10
N ILE A 167 -11.31 20.03 -7.20
CA ILE A 167 -10.85 21.42 -7.21
C ILE A 167 -12.00 22.35 -6.77
N ILE A 168 -13.20 22.19 -7.35
CA ILE A 168 -14.36 23.04 -7.03
C ILE A 168 -14.82 22.83 -5.58
N GLN A 169 -14.87 21.58 -5.10
CA GLN A 169 -15.17 21.30 -3.70
C GLN A 169 -14.13 21.91 -2.76
N GLY A 170 -12.84 21.85 -3.13
CA GLY A 170 -11.76 22.49 -2.39
C GLY A 170 -11.89 24.01 -2.32
N LEU A 171 -12.31 24.66 -3.40
CA LEU A 171 -12.56 26.10 -3.46
C LEU A 171 -13.77 26.50 -2.61
N LEU A 172 -14.91 25.80 -2.75
CA LEU A 172 -16.11 26.04 -1.94
C LEU A 172 -15.87 25.81 -0.44
N GLY A 173 -15.13 24.75 -0.09
CA GLY A 173 -14.80 24.45 1.30
C GLY A 173 -13.89 25.51 1.94
N ARG A 174 -13.14 26.29 1.16
CA ARG A 174 -12.38 27.45 1.66
C ARG A 174 -13.30 28.65 1.88
N LEU A 175 -14.22 28.92 0.96
CA LEU A 175 -15.23 29.98 1.10
C LEU A 175 -16.11 29.76 2.34
N GLN A 176 -16.50 28.52 2.60
CA GLN A 176 -17.33 28.16 3.75
C GLN A 176 -16.65 28.41 5.11
N ARG A 177 -15.31 28.47 5.16
CA ARG A 177 -14.55 28.72 6.40
C ARG A 177 -14.35 30.21 6.69
N GLN A 178 -14.61 31.08 5.72
CA GLN A 178 -14.37 32.51 5.83
C GLN A 178 -15.55 33.27 6.45
N ASP A 179 -16.77 32.73 6.36
CA ASP A 179 -17.98 33.31 6.98
C ASP A 179 -18.50 32.42 8.11
N ASP A 180 -18.81 33.02 9.27
CA ASP A 180 -19.38 32.35 10.45
C ASP A 180 -20.81 31.79 10.21
N SER A 181 -21.41 32.12 9.06
CA SER A 181 -22.73 31.68 8.62
C SER A 181 -22.64 31.27 7.14
N PRO A 182 -22.43 29.98 6.82
CA PRO A 182 -22.35 29.54 5.43
C PRO A 182 -23.69 29.78 4.74
N ASP A 183 -23.62 30.40 3.57
CA ASP A 183 -24.80 30.64 2.74
C ASP A 183 -25.49 29.30 2.41
N GLU A 184 -26.82 29.27 2.53
CA GLU A 184 -27.62 28.04 2.34
C GLU A 184 -27.41 27.47 0.93
N GLU A 185 -27.22 28.38 -0.04
CA GLU A 185 -26.93 28.05 -1.43
C GLU A 185 -25.57 27.33 -1.59
N VAL A 186 -24.52 27.80 -0.92
CA VAL A 186 -23.18 27.16 -0.96
C VAL A 186 -23.25 25.75 -0.37
N THR A 187 -24.03 25.59 0.70
CA THR A 187 -24.22 24.28 1.35
C THR A 187 -24.97 23.30 0.43
N MET A 188 -26.00 23.76 -0.28
CA MET A 188 -26.69 22.94 -1.29
C MET A 188 -25.77 22.53 -2.45
N ILE A 189 -25.01 23.46 -3.01
CA ILE A 189 -24.09 23.18 -4.12
C ILE A 189 -23.01 22.19 -3.69
N MET A 190 -22.46 22.33 -2.48
CA MET A 190 -21.50 21.37 -1.95
C MET A 190 -22.08 19.97 -1.81
N GLN A 191 -23.32 19.84 -1.32
CA GLN A 191 -23.98 18.54 -1.20
C GLN A 191 -24.22 17.89 -2.57
N ASP A 192 -24.63 18.67 -3.57
CA ASP A 192 -24.83 18.16 -4.93
C ASP A 192 -23.51 17.72 -5.58
N LEU A 193 -22.46 18.55 -5.50
CA LEU A 193 -21.13 18.19 -6.00
C LEU A 193 -20.56 16.97 -5.28
N GLN A 194 -20.80 16.82 -3.98
CA GLN A 194 -20.39 15.64 -3.22
C GLN A 194 -21.16 14.38 -3.68
N ALA A 195 -22.46 14.51 -3.96
CA ALA A 195 -23.26 13.43 -4.51
C ALA A 195 -22.76 13.04 -5.92
N LYS A 196 -22.45 14.01 -6.78
CA LYS A 196 -21.88 13.77 -8.12
C LYS A 196 -20.50 13.13 -8.07
N SER A 197 -19.59 13.62 -7.24
CA SER A 197 -18.25 13.03 -7.06
C SER A 197 -18.37 11.57 -6.62
N LYS A 198 -19.24 11.27 -5.66
CA LYS A 198 -19.53 9.90 -5.23
C LYS A 198 -20.12 9.04 -6.36
N ALA A 199 -21.05 9.58 -7.15
CA ALA A 199 -21.63 8.87 -8.29
C ALA A 199 -20.59 8.57 -9.37
N LEU A 200 -19.69 9.51 -9.65
CA LEU A 200 -18.62 9.37 -10.63
C LEU A 200 -17.56 8.36 -10.18
N ALA A 201 -17.15 8.39 -8.90
CA ALA A 201 -16.26 7.39 -8.31
C ALA A 201 -16.86 5.97 -8.41
N ASN A 202 -18.16 5.82 -8.12
CA ASN A 202 -18.86 4.54 -8.29
C ASN A 202 -18.89 4.09 -9.76
N LEU A 203 -19.05 5.02 -10.71
CA LEU A 203 -19.06 4.72 -12.14
C LEU A 203 -17.68 4.27 -12.63
N GLN A 204 -16.63 5.00 -12.26
CA GLN A 204 -15.24 4.63 -12.58
C GLN A 204 -14.86 3.26 -12.01
N LEU A 205 -15.27 2.98 -10.76
CA LEU A 205 -15.01 1.68 -10.17
C LEU A 205 -15.81 0.57 -10.86
N ALA A 206 -17.08 0.82 -11.19
CA ALA A 206 -17.89 -0.13 -11.96
C ALA A 206 -17.30 -0.40 -13.36
N GLU A 207 -16.71 0.60 -14.01
CA GLU A 207 -16.00 0.44 -15.28
C GLU A 207 -14.71 -0.38 -15.12
N GLY A 208 -13.90 -0.08 -14.10
CA GLY A 208 -12.72 -0.87 -13.75
C GLY A 208 -13.05 -2.34 -13.45
N LEU A 209 -14.16 -2.60 -12.76
CA LEU A 209 -14.62 -3.97 -12.52
C LEU A 209 -15.11 -4.66 -13.79
N ARG A 210 -15.72 -3.93 -14.74
CA ARG A 210 -16.13 -4.50 -16.03
C ARG A 210 -14.92 -4.89 -16.87
N THR A 211 -13.85 -4.09 -16.86
CA THR A 211 -12.61 -4.44 -17.57
C THR A 211 -11.92 -5.63 -16.93
N GLU A 212 -11.88 -5.69 -15.59
CA GLU A 212 -11.36 -6.85 -14.85
C GLU A 212 -12.18 -8.12 -15.11
N ALA A 213 -13.52 -8.05 -15.11
CA ALA A 213 -14.38 -9.17 -15.45
C ALA A 213 -14.13 -9.70 -16.88
N LYS A 214 -13.92 -8.80 -17.86
CA LYS A 214 -13.53 -9.19 -19.23
C LYS A 214 -12.17 -9.87 -19.25
N ALA A 215 -11.19 -9.35 -18.51
CA ALA A 215 -9.86 -9.96 -18.43
C ALA A 215 -9.92 -11.37 -17.83
N LEU A 216 -10.69 -11.58 -16.76
CA LEU A 216 -10.90 -12.89 -16.14
C LEU A 216 -11.66 -13.86 -17.06
N GLN A 217 -12.62 -13.36 -17.84
CA GLN A 217 -13.31 -14.14 -18.87
C GLN A 217 -12.32 -14.62 -19.94
N THR A 218 -11.40 -13.77 -20.40
CA THR A 218 -10.33 -14.19 -21.32
C THR A 218 -9.36 -15.19 -20.69
N GLN A 219 -9.01 -15.01 -19.40
CA GLN A 219 -8.19 -15.99 -18.68
C GLN A 219 -8.90 -17.34 -18.56
N LEU A 220 -10.20 -17.36 -18.31
CA LEU A 220 -11.01 -18.59 -18.27
C LEU A 220 -10.96 -19.30 -19.61
N GLU A 221 -11.16 -18.59 -20.72
CA GLU A 221 -11.10 -19.14 -22.08
C GLU A 221 -9.72 -19.77 -22.35
N ASN A 222 -8.64 -19.08 -22.00
CA ASN A 222 -7.28 -19.61 -22.14
C ASN A 222 -7.06 -20.86 -21.27
N ILE A 223 -7.48 -20.84 -20.01
CA ILE A 223 -7.32 -21.98 -19.09
C ILE A 223 -8.16 -23.18 -19.56
N SER A 224 -9.37 -22.94 -20.06
CA SER A 224 -10.27 -24.01 -20.55
C SER A 224 -9.67 -24.77 -21.74
N SER A 225 -8.81 -24.10 -22.53
CA SER A 225 -8.11 -24.67 -23.69
C SER A 225 -6.89 -25.52 -23.33
N VAL A 226 -6.49 -25.59 -22.05
CA VAL A 226 -5.35 -26.39 -21.61
C VAL A 226 -5.72 -27.88 -21.63
N ASP A 227 -4.92 -28.68 -22.36
CA ASP A 227 -5.13 -30.13 -22.50
C ASP A 227 -4.91 -30.90 -21.19
N ASP A 228 -3.93 -30.48 -20.39
CA ASP A 228 -3.60 -31.13 -19.11
C ASP A 228 -4.69 -30.82 -18.06
N ALA A 229 -5.45 -31.86 -17.68
CA ALA A 229 -6.56 -31.72 -16.74
C ALA A 229 -6.12 -31.34 -15.32
N GLU A 230 -4.90 -31.69 -14.89
CA GLU A 230 -4.38 -31.34 -13.57
C GLU A 230 -3.94 -29.87 -13.54
N LEU A 231 -3.21 -29.44 -14.56
CA LEU A 231 -2.76 -28.07 -14.72
C LEU A 231 -3.95 -27.12 -14.91
N ARG A 232 -4.93 -27.51 -15.74
CA ARG A 232 -6.20 -26.81 -15.91
C ARG A 232 -6.96 -26.67 -14.59
N ARG A 233 -7.10 -27.75 -13.81
CA ARG A 233 -7.75 -27.71 -12.48
C ARG A 233 -7.06 -26.73 -11.55
N SER A 234 -5.73 -26.80 -11.44
CA SER A 234 -4.97 -25.90 -10.57
C SER A 234 -5.17 -24.43 -10.95
N ALA A 235 -5.15 -24.12 -12.25
CA ALA A 235 -5.37 -22.77 -12.76
C ALA A 235 -6.81 -22.28 -12.51
N LEU A 236 -7.82 -23.15 -12.72
CA LEU A 236 -9.23 -22.83 -12.45
C LEU A 236 -9.48 -22.54 -10.96
N VAL A 237 -8.82 -23.25 -10.04
CA VAL A 237 -8.91 -22.97 -8.59
C VAL A 237 -8.32 -21.59 -8.26
N GLY A 238 -7.17 -21.25 -8.87
CA GLY A 238 -6.60 -19.91 -8.71
C GLY A 238 -7.53 -18.82 -9.23
N LEU A 239 -8.11 -19.01 -10.41
CA LEU A 239 -9.06 -18.07 -11.00
C LEU A 239 -10.32 -17.90 -10.14
N SER A 240 -10.83 -19.01 -9.59
CA SER A 240 -11.96 -19.07 -8.66
C SER A 240 -11.73 -18.19 -7.42
N GLN A 241 -10.55 -18.28 -6.81
CA GLN A 241 -10.16 -17.46 -5.65
C GLN A 241 -10.08 -15.96 -6.00
N THR A 242 -9.54 -15.63 -7.16
CA THR A 242 -9.48 -14.24 -7.65
C THR A 242 -10.89 -13.66 -7.82
N VAL A 243 -11.81 -14.41 -8.44
CA VAL A 243 -13.22 -14.00 -8.59
C VAL A 243 -13.88 -13.77 -7.23
N ASP A 244 -13.66 -14.65 -6.25
CA ASP A 244 -14.22 -14.48 -4.91
C ASP A 244 -13.64 -13.25 -4.20
N SER A 245 -12.33 -12.99 -4.32
CA SER A 245 -11.70 -11.80 -3.76
C SER A 245 -12.31 -10.50 -4.32
N ILE A 246 -12.61 -10.46 -5.62
CA ILE A 246 -13.24 -9.29 -6.25
C ILE A 246 -14.68 -9.14 -5.79
N ARG A 247 -15.43 -10.25 -5.66
CA ARG A 247 -16.79 -10.24 -5.12
C ARG A 247 -16.83 -9.73 -3.68
N VAL A 248 -15.88 -10.11 -2.83
CA VAL A 248 -15.79 -9.59 -1.45
C VAL A 248 -15.53 -8.09 -1.46
N ARG A 249 -14.58 -7.60 -2.27
CA ARG A 249 -14.33 -6.16 -2.42
C ARG A 249 -15.59 -5.40 -2.83
N PHE A 250 -16.34 -5.96 -3.78
CA PHE A 250 -17.60 -5.39 -4.25
C PHE A 250 -18.65 -5.24 -3.13
N VAL A 251 -18.84 -6.29 -2.33
CA VAL A 251 -19.77 -6.28 -1.20
C VAL A 251 -19.34 -5.26 -0.14
N MET A 252 -18.03 -5.15 0.13
CA MET A 252 -17.50 -4.18 1.10
C MET A 252 -17.73 -2.73 0.66
N GLU A 253 -17.65 -2.45 -0.64
CA GLU A 253 -17.84 -1.11 -1.20
C GLU A 253 -19.33 -0.74 -1.44
N LYS A 254 -20.27 -1.66 -1.12
CA LYS A 254 -21.73 -1.47 -1.23
C LYS A 254 -22.19 -1.04 -2.63
N MET A 255 -21.49 -1.50 -3.66
CA MET A 255 -21.82 -1.14 -5.03
C MET A 255 -23.03 -1.93 -5.54
N GLN A 256 -23.73 -1.39 -6.55
CA GLN A 256 -24.82 -2.06 -7.25
C GLN A 256 -24.40 -2.29 -8.71
N GLY A 257 -24.62 -3.48 -9.28
CA GLY A 257 -24.49 -3.71 -10.73
C GLY A 257 -23.77 -5.00 -11.16
N PRO A 258 -22.44 -5.12 -11.01
CA PRO A 258 -21.68 -6.20 -11.63
C PRO A 258 -21.80 -7.57 -10.94
N GLU A 259 -22.60 -7.72 -9.88
CA GLU A 259 -22.81 -9.00 -9.19
C GLU A 259 -23.21 -10.12 -10.14
N ALA A 260 -24.11 -9.83 -11.09
CA ALA A 260 -24.57 -10.81 -12.07
C ALA A 260 -23.45 -11.30 -13.00
N ALA A 261 -22.51 -10.41 -13.37
CA ALA A 261 -21.38 -10.76 -14.23
C ALA A 261 -20.41 -11.70 -13.51
N PHE A 262 -20.05 -11.38 -12.25
CA PHE A 262 -19.17 -12.24 -11.46
C PHE A 262 -19.86 -13.55 -11.03
N ALA A 263 -21.17 -13.54 -10.78
CA ALA A 263 -21.94 -14.75 -10.51
C ALA A 263 -21.96 -15.69 -11.73
N SER A 264 -22.17 -15.14 -12.93
CA SER A 264 -22.10 -15.92 -14.17
C SER A 264 -20.69 -16.47 -14.42
N LEU A 265 -19.65 -15.65 -14.24
CA LEU A 265 -18.26 -16.10 -14.38
C LEU A 265 -17.94 -17.20 -13.38
N ARG A 266 -18.39 -17.06 -12.13
CA ARG A 266 -18.21 -18.06 -11.08
C ARG A 266 -18.86 -19.40 -11.45
N SER A 267 -20.12 -19.36 -11.91
CA SER A 267 -20.82 -20.55 -12.38
C SER A 267 -20.04 -21.28 -13.47
N LYS A 268 -19.54 -20.56 -14.49
CA LYS A 268 -18.73 -21.15 -15.55
C LYS A 268 -17.43 -21.79 -15.03
N ILE A 269 -16.77 -21.15 -14.07
CA ILE A 269 -15.57 -21.71 -13.43
C ILE A 269 -15.91 -23.02 -12.71
N ASP A 270 -17.00 -23.04 -11.94
CA ASP A 270 -17.43 -24.22 -11.20
C ASP A 270 -17.84 -25.37 -12.15
N ASP A 271 -18.48 -25.06 -13.30
CA ASP A 271 -18.80 -26.04 -14.35
C ASP A 271 -17.52 -26.66 -14.93
N HIS A 272 -16.52 -25.85 -15.30
CA HIS A 272 -15.24 -26.34 -15.81
C HIS A 272 -14.42 -27.10 -14.76
N LEU A 273 -14.49 -26.71 -13.48
CA LEU A 273 -13.86 -27.45 -12.39
C LEU A 273 -14.47 -28.84 -12.27
N THR A 274 -15.80 -28.95 -12.38
CA THR A 274 -16.53 -30.22 -12.34
C THR A 274 -16.12 -31.12 -13.51
N GLU A 275 -16.07 -30.57 -14.73
CA GLU A 275 -15.63 -31.31 -15.92
C GLU A 275 -14.17 -31.80 -15.82
N SER A 276 -13.27 -30.96 -15.29
CA SER A 276 -11.86 -31.33 -15.11
C SER A 276 -11.70 -32.41 -14.04
N LEU A 277 -12.50 -32.37 -12.96
CA LEU A 277 -12.52 -33.41 -11.93
C LEU A 277 -13.05 -34.73 -12.47
N GLU A 278 -14.10 -34.73 -13.29
CA GLU A 278 -14.59 -35.94 -13.94
C GLU A 278 -13.54 -36.57 -14.86
N THR A 279 -12.81 -35.75 -15.61
CA THR A 279 -11.75 -36.21 -16.51
C THR A 279 -10.62 -36.86 -15.72
N LEU A 280 -10.14 -36.21 -14.65
CA LEU A 280 -9.14 -36.77 -13.74
C LEU A 280 -9.64 -38.06 -13.06
N GLY A 281 -10.90 -38.10 -12.63
CA GLY A 281 -11.52 -39.29 -12.06
C GLY A 281 -11.55 -40.47 -13.05
N LYS A 282 -11.90 -40.21 -14.31
CA LYS A 282 -11.88 -41.22 -15.39
C LYS A 282 -10.44 -41.70 -15.66
N GLU A 283 -9.46 -40.81 -15.71
CA GLU A 283 -8.06 -41.17 -15.91
C GLU A 283 -7.48 -41.97 -14.74
N GLN A 284 -7.72 -41.53 -13.50
CA GLN A 284 -7.30 -42.25 -12.31
C GLN A 284 -7.97 -43.62 -12.25
N GLY A 285 -9.26 -43.70 -12.55
CA GLY A 285 -9.99 -44.97 -12.66
C GLY A 285 -9.37 -45.91 -13.69
N ARG A 286 -9.00 -45.40 -14.88
CA ARG A 286 -8.28 -46.17 -15.91
C ARG A 286 -6.91 -46.64 -15.42
N ARG A 287 -6.13 -45.78 -14.74
CA ARG A 287 -4.81 -46.13 -14.18
C ARG A 287 -4.92 -47.23 -13.12
N VAL A 288 -5.86 -47.09 -12.19
CA VAL A 288 -6.13 -48.10 -11.14
C VAL A 288 -6.60 -49.41 -11.75
N ASN A 289 -7.52 -49.37 -12.71
CA ASN A 289 -7.99 -50.60 -13.39
C ASN A 289 -6.85 -51.29 -14.15
N LYS A 290 -6.02 -50.54 -14.89
CA LYS A 290 -4.85 -51.11 -15.57
C LYS A 290 -3.85 -51.73 -14.59
N ALA A 291 -3.58 -51.08 -13.47
CA ALA A 291 -2.73 -51.62 -12.40
C ALA A 291 -3.34 -52.88 -11.78
N ARG A 292 -4.66 -52.89 -11.53
CA ARG A 292 -5.39 -54.07 -11.04
C ARG A 292 -5.30 -55.22 -12.04
N MET A 293 -5.50 -55.01 -13.33
CA MET A 293 -5.36 -56.06 -14.35
C MET A 293 -3.94 -56.62 -14.42
N LYS A 294 -2.92 -55.75 -14.38
CA LYS A 294 -1.51 -56.19 -14.30
C LYS A 294 -1.24 -57.01 -13.04
N TYR A 295 -1.81 -56.60 -11.90
CA TYR A 295 -1.72 -57.33 -10.65
C TYR A 295 -2.39 -58.71 -10.73
N GLN A 296 -3.61 -58.81 -11.30
CA GLN A 296 -4.28 -60.10 -11.51
C GLN A 296 -3.44 -61.03 -12.40
N ALA A 297 -2.92 -60.51 -13.52
CA ALA A 297 -2.10 -61.28 -14.44
C ALA A 297 -0.81 -61.78 -13.78
N TRP A 298 -0.15 -60.92 -13.00
CA TRP A 298 1.02 -61.30 -12.21
C TRP A 298 0.68 -62.39 -11.19
N ALA A 299 -0.40 -62.23 -10.42
CA ALA A 299 -0.83 -63.20 -9.42
C ALA A 299 -1.16 -64.56 -10.04
N LEU A 300 -1.90 -64.58 -11.16
CA LEU A 300 -2.16 -65.81 -11.93
C LEU A 300 -0.86 -66.46 -12.40
N GLY A 301 0.11 -65.68 -12.89
CA GLY A 301 1.43 -66.19 -13.28
C GLY A 301 2.18 -66.82 -12.12
N GLN A 302 2.11 -66.25 -10.91
CA GLN A 302 2.71 -66.87 -9.71
C GLN A 302 2.02 -68.20 -9.35
N ILE A 303 0.69 -68.24 -9.37
CA ILE A 303 -0.10 -69.46 -9.09
C ILE A 303 0.25 -70.56 -10.12
N GLN A 304 0.30 -70.22 -11.41
CA GLN A 304 0.64 -71.16 -12.47
C GLN A 304 2.08 -71.67 -12.37
N THR A 305 3.04 -70.78 -12.12
CA THR A 305 4.45 -71.15 -11.93
C THR A 305 4.59 -72.17 -10.82
N LEU A 306 3.89 -71.93 -9.72
CA LEU A 306 3.90 -72.81 -8.57
C LEU A 306 3.26 -74.16 -8.89
N ASN A 307 2.07 -74.18 -9.49
CA ASN A 307 1.41 -75.42 -9.90
C ASN A 307 2.29 -76.25 -10.86
N GLN A 308 2.98 -75.61 -11.82
CA GLN A 308 3.91 -76.27 -12.73
C GLN A 308 5.13 -76.87 -12.02
N MET A 309 5.69 -76.17 -11.02
CA MET A 309 6.77 -76.72 -10.18
C MET A 309 6.30 -77.99 -9.46
N PHE A 310 5.06 -78.00 -8.97
CA PHE A 310 4.49 -79.17 -8.30
C PHE A 310 4.17 -80.34 -9.24
N GLU A 311 3.66 -80.06 -10.45
CA GLU A 311 3.37 -81.09 -11.45
C GLU A 311 4.66 -81.75 -11.98
N SER A 312 5.73 -80.98 -12.15
CA SER A 312 6.98 -81.45 -12.76
C SER A 312 7.93 -82.18 -11.80
N GLU A 313 8.04 -81.74 -10.55
CA GLU A 313 8.98 -82.33 -9.58
C GLU A 313 8.38 -83.51 -8.80
N GLY A 314 7.06 -83.70 -8.88
CA GLY A 314 6.35 -84.78 -8.18
C GLY A 314 6.28 -84.60 -6.66
N TRP A 315 5.30 -85.24 -6.04
CA TRP A 315 5.07 -85.15 -4.59
C TRP A 315 5.91 -86.15 -3.79
N PHE A 316 7.24 -86.02 -3.84
CA PHE A 316 8.13 -86.85 -3.01
C PHE A 316 8.33 -86.25 -1.61
N GLU A 317 8.37 -87.10 -0.58
CA GLU A 317 8.57 -86.73 0.84
C GLU A 317 9.86 -85.92 1.07
N ASN A 318 10.91 -86.11 0.26
CA ASN A 318 12.18 -85.43 0.50
C ASN A 318 12.23 -83.95 0.04
N ASN A 319 11.13 -83.41 -0.52
CA ASN A 319 11.09 -82.06 -1.10
C ASN A 319 10.23 -81.05 -0.31
N TYR A 320 9.72 -81.38 0.88
CA TYR A 320 8.82 -80.50 1.65
C TYR A 320 9.36 -79.08 1.86
N GLN A 321 10.65 -78.93 2.21
CA GLN A 321 11.25 -77.61 2.42
C GLN A 321 11.24 -76.75 1.16
N LYS A 322 11.53 -77.34 -0.01
CA LYS A 322 11.49 -76.64 -1.30
C LYS A 322 10.08 -76.18 -1.65
N LYS A 323 9.08 -77.04 -1.39
CA LYS A 323 7.66 -76.76 -1.61
C LYS A 323 7.16 -75.64 -0.70
N HIS A 324 7.52 -75.69 0.58
CA HIS A 324 7.27 -74.63 1.54
C HIS A 324 7.88 -73.30 1.07
N ASP A 325 9.15 -73.30 0.69
CA ASP A 325 9.83 -72.07 0.27
C ASP A 325 9.29 -71.53 -1.08
N ALA A 326 8.85 -72.40 -1.99
CA ALA A 326 8.14 -72.02 -3.20
C ALA A 326 6.78 -71.38 -2.90
N ALA A 327 5.99 -71.96 -2.00
CA ALA A 327 4.71 -71.38 -1.56
C ALA A 327 4.91 -70.02 -0.89
N VAL A 328 5.93 -69.90 -0.03
CA VAL A 328 6.33 -68.63 0.61
C VAL A 328 6.69 -67.57 -0.42
N LYS A 329 7.41 -67.97 -1.48
CA LYS A 329 7.88 -67.05 -2.51
C LYS A 329 6.77 -66.62 -3.49
N HIS A 330 5.88 -67.53 -3.84
CA HIS A 330 4.94 -67.32 -4.96
C HIS A 330 3.51 -66.98 -4.49
N LEU A 331 3.00 -67.57 -3.41
CA LEU A 331 1.63 -67.31 -2.95
C LEU A 331 1.55 -66.21 -1.90
N LEU A 332 2.42 -66.22 -0.90
CA LEU A 332 2.31 -65.30 0.24
C LEU A 332 2.44 -63.81 -0.12
N PRO A 333 3.22 -63.40 -1.14
CA PRO A 333 3.25 -62.00 -1.55
C PRO A 333 1.93 -61.51 -2.18
N ILE A 334 1.01 -62.42 -2.54
CA ILE A 334 -0.27 -62.07 -3.13
C ILE A 334 -1.22 -61.61 -2.03
N ASN A 335 -1.69 -60.37 -2.13
CA ASN A 335 -2.80 -59.88 -1.35
C ASN A 335 -4.14 -60.37 -1.93
N GLN A 336 -4.78 -61.32 -1.23
CA GLN A 336 -6.07 -61.89 -1.62
C GLN A 336 -7.19 -60.84 -1.73
N GLY A 337 -7.18 -59.81 -0.89
CA GLY A 337 -8.21 -58.75 -0.91
C GLY A 337 -8.18 -57.87 -2.16
N LEU A 338 -7.11 -57.95 -2.95
CA LEU A 338 -6.97 -57.24 -4.23
C LEU A 338 -7.35 -58.10 -5.44
N LEU A 339 -7.62 -59.40 -5.24
CA LEU A 339 -7.98 -60.33 -6.31
C LEU A 339 -9.44 -60.19 -6.69
N GLU A 340 -9.73 -60.33 -7.99
CA GLU A 340 -11.11 -60.45 -8.45
C GLU A 340 -11.66 -61.84 -8.11
N PRO A 341 -12.99 -62.00 -7.92
CA PRO A 341 -13.57 -63.26 -7.45
C PRO A 341 -13.11 -64.52 -8.22
N PRO A 342 -12.96 -64.51 -9.56
CA PRO A 342 -12.45 -65.67 -10.28
C PRO A 342 -11.00 -66.02 -9.93
N VAL A 343 -10.13 -65.01 -9.85
CA VAL A 343 -8.70 -65.20 -9.53
C VAL A 343 -8.52 -65.57 -8.05
N ALA A 344 -9.34 -65.01 -7.18
CA ALA A 344 -9.37 -65.35 -5.76
C ALA A 344 -9.72 -66.83 -5.54
N LYS A 345 -10.65 -67.39 -6.34
CA LYS A 345 -10.98 -68.82 -6.30
C LYS A 345 -9.78 -69.70 -6.68
N PHE A 346 -9.09 -69.39 -7.79
CA PHE A 346 -7.88 -70.11 -8.19
C PHE A 346 -6.77 -70.02 -7.15
N TYR A 347 -6.62 -68.85 -6.52
CA TYR A 347 -5.68 -68.66 -5.42
C TYR A 347 -6.02 -69.55 -4.23
N SER A 348 -7.28 -69.56 -3.78
CA SER A 348 -7.73 -70.39 -2.66
C SER A 348 -7.54 -71.88 -2.94
N GLU A 349 -7.90 -72.35 -4.14
CA GLU A 349 -7.72 -73.74 -4.54
C GLU A 349 -6.24 -74.15 -4.53
N ALA A 350 -5.36 -73.33 -5.10
CA ALA A 350 -3.92 -73.58 -5.09
C ALA A 350 -3.36 -73.56 -3.65
N PHE A 351 -3.78 -72.59 -2.85
CA PHE A 351 -3.35 -72.46 -1.46
C PHE A 351 -3.80 -73.65 -0.60
N GLU A 352 -5.07 -74.05 -0.68
CA GLU A 352 -5.62 -75.21 0.06
C GLU A 352 -4.94 -76.50 -0.35
N THR A 353 -4.73 -76.71 -1.64
CA THR A 353 -4.04 -77.91 -2.15
C THR A 353 -2.63 -78.01 -1.56
N ILE A 354 -1.88 -76.90 -1.55
CA ILE A 354 -0.53 -76.87 -0.99
C ILE A 354 -0.55 -76.98 0.53
N TRP A 355 -1.53 -76.37 1.18
CA TRP A 355 -1.68 -76.42 2.63
C TRP A 355 -1.94 -77.83 3.14
N GLN A 356 -2.89 -78.56 2.53
CA GLN A 356 -3.17 -79.96 2.86
C GLN A 356 -1.94 -80.84 2.65
N GLN A 357 -1.20 -80.63 1.57
CA GLN A 357 0.02 -81.40 1.30
C GLN A 357 1.15 -81.13 2.30
N ILE A 358 1.25 -79.91 2.85
CA ILE A 358 2.20 -79.57 3.91
C ILE A 358 1.74 -80.12 5.26
N GLU A 359 0.43 -80.22 5.49
CA GLU A 359 -0.18 -80.84 6.68
C GLU A 359 0.19 -82.31 6.81
N ASP A 360 0.12 -83.05 5.69
CA ASP A 360 0.47 -84.47 5.64
C ASP A 360 1.98 -84.71 5.87
N GLY A 361 2.83 -83.67 5.73
CA GLY A 361 4.29 -83.76 5.67
C GLY A 361 5.07 -83.25 6.89
N GLU A 362 4.75 -83.70 8.10
CA GLU A 362 5.55 -83.45 9.33
C GLU A 362 5.46 -82.02 9.95
N GLY A 363 4.30 -81.36 9.92
CA GLY A 363 4.02 -80.28 10.89
C GLY A 363 4.67 -78.91 10.62
N MET A 364 5.11 -78.63 9.39
CA MET A 364 5.62 -77.30 8.99
C MET A 364 4.55 -76.20 8.88
N GLN A 365 3.29 -76.48 9.21
CA GLN A 365 2.18 -75.52 9.18
C GLN A 365 2.45 -74.26 9.99
N LEU A 366 3.03 -74.41 11.19
CA LEU A 366 3.34 -73.28 12.07
C LEU A 366 4.40 -72.35 11.46
N SER A 367 5.36 -72.91 10.72
CA SER A 367 6.37 -72.13 9.99
C SER A 367 5.73 -71.34 8.85
N LEU A 368 4.87 -71.99 8.05
CA LEU A 368 4.20 -71.32 6.93
C LEU A 368 3.25 -70.24 7.44
N ALA A 369 2.43 -70.55 8.45
CA ALA A 369 1.53 -69.61 9.11
C ALA A 369 2.29 -68.38 9.63
N ARG A 370 3.43 -68.59 10.29
CA ARG A 370 4.28 -67.50 10.78
C ARG A 370 4.83 -66.65 9.63
N LYS A 371 5.35 -67.29 8.58
CA LYS A 371 5.86 -66.57 7.39
C LYS A 371 4.76 -65.80 6.65
N THR A 372 3.50 -66.23 6.70
CA THR A 372 2.40 -65.47 6.09
C THR A 372 2.21 -64.07 6.70
N ALA A 373 2.54 -63.91 7.98
CA ALA A 373 2.52 -62.62 8.66
C ALA A 373 3.77 -61.76 8.37
N GLU A 374 4.91 -62.40 8.09
CA GLU A 374 6.20 -61.72 7.90
C GLU A 374 6.43 -61.26 6.46
N VAL A 375 5.86 -61.95 5.46
CA VAL A 375 6.09 -61.63 4.04
C VAL A 375 5.32 -60.36 3.64
N PRO A 376 6.01 -59.32 3.11
CA PRO A 376 5.34 -58.11 2.65
C PRO A 376 4.49 -58.42 1.42
N LYS A 377 3.19 -58.12 1.52
CA LYS A 377 2.25 -58.27 0.42
C LYS A 377 2.48 -57.19 -0.62
N ARG A 378 2.43 -57.55 -1.91
CA ARG A 378 2.50 -56.56 -2.98
C ARG A 378 1.24 -55.70 -3.01
N THR A 379 1.43 -54.39 -3.13
CA THR A 379 0.37 -53.39 -3.22
C THR A 379 0.12 -52.98 -4.68
N LEU A 380 -1.06 -52.41 -4.97
CA LEU A 380 -1.39 -51.86 -6.29
C LEU A 380 -0.45 -50.70 -6.70
N GLU A 381 0.03 -49.93 -5.73
CA GLU A 381 0.96 -48.80 -5.95
C GLU A 381 2.22 -49.24 -6.69
N SER A 382 2.79 -50.40 -6.31
CA SER A 382 3.93 -50.97 -7.01
C SER A 382 3.68 -51.22 -8.51
N PHE A 383 2.42 -51.42 -8.93
CA PHE A 383 2.06 -51.60 -10.35
C PHE A 383 1.65 -50.28 -11.02
N MET A 384 1.32 -49.25 -10.26
CA MET A 384 1.03 -47.91 -10.77
C MET A 384 2.32 -47.16 -11.11
N GLU A 385 3.36 -47.25 -10.27
CA GLU A 385 4.65 -46.57 -10.48
C GLU A 385 5.37 -47.05 -11.75
N HIS A 386 5.29 -48.35 -12.05
CA HIS A 386 5.88 -48.96 -13.24
C HIS A 386 5.02 -48.81 -14.51
N SER A 387 3.99 -47.96 -14.47
CA SER A 387 3.12 -47.69 -15.63
C SER A 387 3.17 -46.26 -16.15
N LYS A 388 4.06 -45.43 -15.60
CA LYS A 388 4.52 -44.21 -16.27
C LYS A 388 5.38 -44.61 -17.47
#